data_AF-A0A7S7J1S3-F1
#
_entry.id   AF-A0A7S7J1S3-F1
#
_cell.length_a   1.000
_cell.length_b   1.000
_cell.length_c   1.000
_cell.angle_alpha   90.00
_cell.angle_beta   90.00
_cell.angle_gamma   90.00
#
_symmetry.space_group_name_H-M   'P 1'
#
loop_
_entity.id
_entity.type
_entity.pdbx_description
1 polymer ?
#
loop_
_entity_poly.entity_id
_entity_poly.type
_entity_poly.pdbx_seq_one_letter_code
_entity_poly.pdbx_strand_id
1 'polypeptide(L)'
;MEEVNSEKYEFLYNAISDTQETIRFTDTKSGAIIIIVMGFIAGLISLADEYYNYLSKLTGLSKDILIAGATGFIVFLIISLLISLKSINPSNSPIDHIKTEDLKEHSSLPNLKYYISGLCPSMRWEDYFWELKGSKLKISLGEYLKEINESNGQDFIKVLTLELLKLSYIKEKKIQRSKMAITSLGLSILFAALTIVMVILINNSKVAIPWNNALINLDLFLYLIIGHVIGDYVLQTSWQIEKKRTSWGALLTHLIIYTIVIYVLSFFAGRITLLSISIIILTHLILDKFNLISKTIELVTKKECNSIKINFICDQGVHIMILFLIAMFN
;
A
#
# COMPACT_ATOMS: atom_id res chain seq x y z
N MET A 1 -16.79 -0.64 46.02
CA MET A 1 -16.04 -1.69 45.30
C MET A 1 -16.88 -2.30 44.18
N GLU A 2 -18.18 -2.52 44.39
CA GLU A 2 -19.14 -2.89 43.32
C GLU A 2 -19.31 -1.80 42.25
N GLU A 3 -19.45 -0.53 42.65
CA GLU A 3 -19.62 0.60 41.72
C GLU A 3 -18.43 0.76 40.76
N VAL A 4 -17.20 0.70 41.29
CA VAL A 4 -15.95 0.74 40.50
C VAL A 4 -15.82 -0.46 39.54
N ASN A 5 -16.35 -1.64 39.91
CA ASN A 5 -16.36 -2.78 39.00
C ASN A 5 -17.43 -2.62 37.92
N SER A 6 -18.58 -2.04 38.25
CA SER A 6 -19.64 -1.70 37.28
C SER A 6 -19.13 -0.77 36.19
N GLU A 7 -18.43 0.31 36.56
CA GLU A 7 -17.83 1.25 35.60
C GLU A 7 -16.82 0.56 34.66
N LYS A 8 -16.00 -0.35 35.19
CA LYS A 8 -15.04 -1.13 34.39
C LYS A 8 -15.73 -2.05 33.39
N TYR A 9 -16.82 -2.71 33.78
CA TYR A 9 -17.59 -3.56 32.87
C TYR A 9 -18.22 -2.74 31.75
N GLU A 10 -18.84 -1.61 32.10
CA GLU A 10 -19.47 -0.72 31.14
C GLU A 10 -18.44 -0.19 30.14
N PHE A 11 -17.27 0.26 30.62
CA PHE A 11 -16.17 0.71 29.76
C PHE A 11 -15.72 -0.40 28.79
N LEU A 12 -15.46 -1.60 29.29
CA LEU A 12 -14.99 -2.72 28.47
C LEU A 12 -16.04 -3.14 27.43
N TYR A 13 -17.31 -3.19 27.82
CA TYR A 13 -18.40 -3.53 26.91
C TYR A 13 -18.56 -2.49 25.80
N ASN A 14 -18.53 -1.20 26.15
CA ASN A 14 -18.59 -0.10 25.18
C ASN A 14 -17.38 -0.12 24.24
N ALA A 15 -16.17 -0.38 24.74
CA ALA A 15 -14.97 -0.50 23.92
C ALA A 15 -15.00 -1.71 22.96
N ILE A 16 -15.57 -2.83 23.41
CA ILE A 16 -15.82 -4.01 22.57
C ILE A 16 -16.83 -3.65 21.47
N SER A 17 -17.93 -3.00 21.82
CA SER A 17 -18.98 -2.59 20.87
C SER A 17 -18.42 -1.66 19.79
N ASP A 18 -17.71 -0.60 20.18
CA ASP A 18 -17.06 0.34 19.25
C ASP A 18 -16.05 -0.35 18.32
N THR A 19 -15.27 -1.28 18.86
CA THR A 19 -14.31 -2.06 18.07
C THR A 19 -15.02 -2.95 17.05
N GLN A 20 -16.15 -3.57 17.41
CA GLN A 20 -16.96 -4.37 16.49
C GLN A 20 -17.60 -3.50 15.40
N GLU A 21 -18.12 -2.32 15.74
CA GLU A 21 -18.66 -1.38 14.76
C GLU A 21 -17.58 -0.93 13.76
N THR A 22 -16.38 -0.63 14.24
CA THR A 22 -15.24 -0.28 13.38
C THR A 22 -14.84 -1.44 12.45
N ILE A 23 -14.88 -2.68 12.94
CA ILE A 23 -14.64 -3.87 12.11
C ILE A 23 -15.70 -3.96 11.00
N ARG A 24 -17.00 -3.83 11.34
CA ARG A 24 -18.09 -3.87 10.36
C ARG A 24 -17.95 -2.77 9.32
N PHE A 25 -17.64 -1.54 9.74
CA PHE A 25 -17.38 -0.42 8.84
C PHE A 25 -16.22 -0.73 7.88
N THR A 26 -15.13 -1.30 8.39
CA THR A 26 -13.97 -1.70 7.58
C THR A 26 -14.33 -2.79 6.56
N ASP A 27 -15.17 -3.75 6.95
CA ASP A 27 -15.68 -4.80 6.06
C ASP A 27 -16.55 -4.22 4.93
N THR A 28 -17.44 -3.28 5.25
CA THR A 28 -18.23 -2.55 4.25
C THR A 28 -17.34 -1.78 3.28
N LYS A 29 -16.29 -1.12 3.78
CA LYS A 29 -15.32 -0.40 2.94
C LYS A 29 -14.58 -1.34 2.00
N SER A 30 -14.13 -2.49 2.48
CA SER A 30 -13.53 -3.54 1.65
C SER A 30 -14.53 -4.09 0.61
N GLY A 31 -15.79 -4.27 0.98
CA GLY A 31 -16.86 -4.62 0.04
C GLY A 31 -17.02 -3.61 -1.10
N ALA A 32 -17.01 -2.31 -0.80
CA ALA A 32 -17.07 -1.26 -1.81
C ALA A 32 -15.87 -1.32 -2.80
N ILE A 33 -14.65 -1.59 -2.30
CA ILE A 33 -13.46 -1.77 -3.16
C ILE A 33 -13.66 -2.94 -4.12
N ILE A 34 -14.23 -4.06 -3.65
CA ILE A 34 -14.50 -5.23 -4.51
C ILE A 34 -15.46 -4.84 -5.64
N ILE A 35 -16.54 -4.13 -5.34
CA ILE A 35 -17.51 -3.68 -6.36
C ILE A 35 -16.82 -2.82 -7.43
N ILE A 36 -15.99 -1.86 -7.00
CA ILE A 36 -15.24 -0.99 -7.92
C ILE A 36 -14.29 -1.80 -8.80
N VAL A 37 -13.52 -2.72 -8.20
CA VAL A 37 -12.58 -3.58 -8.95
C VAL A 37 -13.31 -4.48 -9.94
N MET A 38 -14.45 -5.06 -9.56
CA MET A 38 -15.29 -5.86 -10.46
C MET A 38 -15.83 -5.02 -11.61
N GLY A 39 -16.18 -3.75 -11.37
CA GLY A 39 -16.56 -2.80 -12.42
C GLY A 39 -15.43 -2.57 -13.43
N PHE A 40 -14.19 -2.42 -12.98
CA PHE A 40 -13.03 -2.32 -13.87
C PHE A 40 -12.80 -3.60 -14.67
N ILE A 41 -12.93 -4.78 -14.06
CA ILE A 41 -12.79 -6.07 -14.76
C ILE A 41 -13.87 -6.20 -15.84
N ALA A 42 -15.13 -5.87 -15.52
CA ALA A 42 -16.21 -5.88 -16.50
C ALA A 42 -15.94 -4.92 -17.66
N GLY A 43 -15.46 -3.70 -17.38
CA GLY A 43 -15.06 -2.73 -18.39
C GLY A 43 -13.93 -3.21 -19.29
N LEU A 44 -12.92 -3.90 -18.72
CA LEU A 44 -11.84 -4.53 -19.49
C LEU A 44 -12.37 -5.59 -20.45
N ILE A 45 -13.28 -6.45 -19.98
CA ILE A 45 -13.88 -7.50 -20.79
C ILE A 45 -14.72 -6.89 -21.91
N SER A 46 -15.54 -5.87 -21.61
CA SER A 46 -16.40 -5.24 -22.63
C SER A 46 -15.63 -4.52 -23.73
N LEU A 47 -14.42 -4.02 -23.42
CA LEU A 47 -13.59 -3.27 -24.36
C LEU A 47 -12.44 -4.11 -24.94
N ALA A 48 -12.40 -5.42 -24.68
CA ALA A 48 -11.26 -6.26 -25.02
C ALA A 48 -10.92 -6.22 -26.52
N ASP A 49 -11.93 -6.29 -27.38
CA ASP A 49 -11.75 -6.25 -28.84
C ASP A 49 -11.26 -4.88 -29.31
N GLU A 50 -11.77 -3.79 -28.74
CA GLU A 50 -11.31 -2.43 -29.05
C GLU A 50 -9.84 -2.23 -28.65
N TYR A 51 -9.48 -2.72 -27.46
CA TYR A 51 -8.09 -2.70 -26.99
C TYR A 51 -7.17 -3.51 -27.90
N TYR A 52 -7.59 -4.71 -28.31
CA TYR A 52 -6.81 -5.55 -29.23
C TYR A 52 -6.62 -4.87 -30.60
N ASN A 53 -7.68 -4.26 -31.14
CA ASN A 53 -7.65 -3.53 -32.40
C ASN A 53 -6.79 -2.26 -32.33
N TYR A 54 -6.76 -1.59 -31.17
CA TYR A 54 -5.87 -0.44 -30.97
C TYR A 54 -4.41 -0.89 -30.83
N LEU A 55 -4.16 -1.95 -30.05
CA LEU A 55 -2.83 -2.50 -29.83
C LEU A 55 -2.19 -3.02 -31.13
N SER A 56 -2.97 -3.63 -32.02
CA SER A 56 -2.48 -4.15 -33.30
C SER A 56 -2.07 -3.04 -34.27
N LYS A 57 -2.59 -1.82 -34.11
CA LYS A 57 -2.21 -0.63 -34.90
C LYS A 57 -0.95 0.06 -34.39
N LEU A 58 -0.59 -0.13 -33.12
CA LEU A 58 0.61 0.45 -32.53
C LEU A 58 1.86 -0.35 -32.91
N THR A 59 2.98 0.35 -33.13
CA THR A 59 4.28 -0.25 -33.45
C THR A 59 5.40 0.39 -32.63
N GLY A 60 6.47 -0.36 -32.38
CA GLY A 60 7.62 0.12 -31.61
C GLY A 60 7.28 0.43 -30.15
N LEU A 61 7.91 1.48 -29.60
CA LEU A 61 7.89 1.77 -28.16
C LEU A 61 6.48 2.04 -27.60
N SER A 62 5.57 2.62 -28.38
CA SER A 62 4.20 2.90 -27.92
C SER A 62 3.42 1.61 -27.62
N LYS A 63 3.70 0.53 -28.37
CA LYS A 63 3.13 -0.79 -28.11
C LYS A 63 3.69 -1.39 -26.81
N ASP A 64 5.00 -1.32 -26.61
CA ASP A 64 5.65 -1.89 -25.42
C ASP A 64 5.20 -1.18 -24.13
N ILE A 65 5.08 0.16 -24.17
CA ILE A 65 4.58 0.95 -23.05
C ILE A 65 3.11 0.61 -22.75
N LEU A 66 2.27 0.45 -23.79
CA LEU A 66 0.88 0.07 -23.59
C LEU A 66 0.77 -1.32 -22.92
N ILE A 67 1.57 -2.30 -23.36
CA ILE A 67 1.59 -3.64 -22.78
C ILE A 67 2.08 -3.61 -21.32
N ALA A 68 3.18 -2.90 -21.05
CA ALA A 68 3.72 -2.79 -19.69
C ALA A 68 2.73 -2.08 -18.75
N GLY A 69 2.12 -1.00 -19.24
CA GLY A 69 1.09 -0.23 -18.57
C GLY A 69 -0.18 -1.02 -18.24
N ALA A 70 -0.72 -1.74 -19.23
CA ALA A 70 -1.87 -2.61 -19.06
C ALA A 70 -1.57 -3.76 -18.08
N THR A 71 -0.37 -4.34 -18.17
CA THR A 71 0.10 -5.36 -17.23
C THR A 71 0.16 -4.82 -15.81
N GLY A 72 0.77 -3.64 -15.62
CA GLY A 72 0.82 -2.96 -14.32
C GLY A 72 -0.57 -2.68 -13.75
N PHE A 73 -1.48 -2.15 -14.58
CA PHE A 73 -2.88 -1.93 -14.22
C PHE A 73 -3.53 -3.21 -13.70
N ILE A 74 -3.47 -4.31 -14.47
CA ILE A 74 -4.10 -5.59 -14.12
C ILE A 74 -3.48 -6.18 -12.84
N VAL A 75 -2.16 -6.17 -12.70
CA VAL A 75 -1.47 -6.70 -11.52
C VAL A 75 -1.92 -5.98 -10.24
N PHE A 76 -1.89 -4.65 -10.24
CA PHE A 76 -2.32 -3.88 -9.06
C PHE A 76 -3.83 -4.00 -8.78
N LEU A 77 -4.64 -4.17 -9.83
CA LEU A 77 -6.07 -4.41 -9.71
C LEU A 77 -6.36 -5.77 -9.04
N ILE A 78 -5.65 -6.83 -9.45
CA ILE A 78 -5.77 -8.17 -8.83
C ILE A 78 -5.26 -8.15 -7.39
N ILE A 79 -4.13 -7.50 -7.12
CA ILE A 79 -3.61 -7.35 -5.75
C ILE A 79 -4.65 -6.66 -4.85
N SER A 80 -5.28 -5.59 -5.35
CA SER A 80 -6.35 -4.89 -4.63
C SER A 80 -7.52 -5.83 -4.30
N LEU A 81 -7.98 -6.63 -5.28
CA LEU A 81 -9.05 -7.60 -5.09
C LEU A 81 -8.72 -8.64 -4.01
N LEU A 82 -7.55 -9.28 -4.13
CA LEU A 82 -7.12 -10.34 -3.21
C LEU A 82 -6.99 -9.83 -1.77
N ILE A 83 -6.42 -8.64 -1.58
CA ILE A 83 -6.27 -8.04 -0.26
C ILE A 83 -7.63 -7.65 0.31
N SER A 84 -8.55 -7.14 -0.52
CA SER A 84 -9.88 -6.78 -0.07
C SER A 84 -10.70 -8.00 0.39
N LEU A 85 -10.66 -9.10 -0.37
CA LEU A 85 -11.27 -10.37 0.05
C LEU A 85 -10.68 -10.89 1.36
N LYS A 86 -9.35 -10.79 1.52
CA LYS A 86 -8.65 -11.16 2.75
C LYS A 86 -8.94 -10.22 3.93
N SER A 87 -9.40 -8.99 3.67
CA SER A 87 -9.80 -8.04 4.71
C SER A 87 -11.12 -8.48 5.37
N ILE A 88 -12.07 -8.95 4.56
CA ILE A 88 -13.38 -9.42 5.03
C ILE A 88 -13.27 -10.76 5.76
N ASN A 89 -12.42 -11.66 5.26
CA ASN A 89 -12.25 -13.00 5.81
C ASN A 89 -11.87 -12.97 7.30
N PRO A 90 -12.55 -13.74 8.18
CA PRO A 90 -12.22 -13.82 9.61
C PRO A 90 -10.74 -14.16 9.86
N SER A 91 -10.18 -13.61 10.94
CA SER A 91 -8.81 -13.95 11.35
C SER A 91 -8.82 -15.31 12.05
N ASN A 92 -7.99 -16.23 11.55
CA ASN A 92 -7.70 -17.48 12.25
C ASN A 92 -6.94 -17.16 13.54
N SER A 93 -7.32 -17.82 14.64
CA SER A 93 -6.68 -17.81 15.96
C SER A 93 -6.11 -16.46 16.43
N PRO A 94 -6.96 -15.44 16.71
CA PRO A 94 -6.50 -14.14 17.20
C PRO A 94 -5.72 -14.22 18.52
N ILE A 95 -5.97 -15.26 19.33
CA ILE A 95 -5.36 -15.42 20.66
C ILE A 95 -3.85 -15.67 20.60
N ASP A 96 -3.36 -16.31 19.55
CA ASP A 96 -1.93 -16.61 19.35
C ASP A 96 -1.09 -15.35 19.12
N HIS A 97 -1.75 -14.22 18.84
CA HIS A 97 -1.12 -12.92 18.58
C HIS A 97 -1.17 -11.97 19.78
N ILE A 98 -1.69 -12.42 20.92
CA ILE A 98 -1.77 -11.64 22.15
C ILE A 98 -0.70 -12.14 23.10
N LYS A 99 0.13 -11.23 23.61
CA LYS A 99 1.09 -11.55 24.66
C LYS A 99 0.33 -11.79 25.97
N THR A 100 0.32 -13.04 26.42
CA THR A 100 -0.29 -13.46 27.70
C THR A 100 0.77 -13.84 28.74
N GLU A 101 2.06 -13.64 28.42
CA GLU A 101 3.20 -14.05 29.24
C GLU A 101 3.23 -13.35 30.60
N ASP A 102 2.75 -12.10 30.67
CA ASP A 102 2.69 -11.29 31.88
C ASP A 102 1.66 -11.79 32.91
N LEU A 103 0.77 -12.72 32.52
CA LEU A 103 -0.23 -13.33 33.41
C LEU A 103 0.28 -14.61 34.09
N LYS A 104 1.50 -15.07 33.77
CA LYS A 104 2.04 -16.33 34.31
C LYS A 104 2.33 -16.29 35.80
N GLU A 105 2.46 -15.12 36.41
CA GLU A 105 2.79 -15.06 37.84
C GLU A 105 1.58 -15.37 38.73
N HIS A 106 0.35 -14.94 38.40
CA HIS A 106 -0.85 -15.26 39.19
C HIS A 106 -2.07 -15.44 38.25
N SER A 107 -2.61 -16.66 38.21
CA SER A 107 -3.85 -17.13 37.53
C SER A 107 -3.76 -17.54 36.05
N SER A 108 -4.08 -18.81 35.83
CA SER A 108 -4.39 -19.42 34.53
C SER A 108 -5.38 -18.59 33.70
N LEU A 109 -5.35 -18.74 32.37
CA LEU A 109 -6.39 -18.24 31.47
C LEU A 109 -7.79 -18.44 32.08
N PRO A 110 -8.68 -17.45 32.00
CA PRO A 110 -10.02 -17.60 32.57
C PRO A 110 -10.70 -18.81 31.93
N ASN A 111 -11.30 -19.66 32.77
CA ASN A 111 -11.96 -20.88 32.32
C ASN A 111 -13.23 -20.55 31.52
N LEU A 112 -13.87 -19.43 31.87
CA LEU A 112 -15.05 -18.89 31.21
C LEU A 112 -14.72 -18.36 29.80
N LYS A 113 -15.47 -18.84 28.80
CA LYS A 113 -15.31 -18.41 27.40
C LYS A 113 -16.33 -17.32 27.04
N TYR A 114 -15.86 -16.20 26.51
CA TYR A 114 -16.73 -15.13 26.01
C TYR A 114 -17.58 -15.58 24.80
N TYR A 115 -16.98 -16.34 23.88
CA TYR A 115 -17.67 -16.90 22.71
C TYR A 115 -17.82 -18.42 22.86
N ILE A 116 -19.08 -18.88 22.80
CA ILE A 116 -19.40 -20.30 22.70
C ILE A 116 -19.30 -20.68 21.23
N SER A 117 -18.34 -21.51 20.88
CA SER A 117 -18.07 -21.92 19.50
C SER A 117 -17.86 -23.41 19.38
N GLY A 118 -18.24 -23.97 18.23
CA GLY A 118 -18.03 -25.37 17.89
C GLY A 118 -19.33 -26.15 17.84
N LEU A 119 -19.55 -26.79 16.68
CA LEU A 119 -20.65 -27.71 16.45
C LEU A 119 -20.16 -29.15 16.59
N CYS A 120 -21.00 -30.01 17.15
CA CYS A 120 -20.79 -31.44 17.25
C CYS A 120 -22.06 -32.17 16.80
N PRO A 121 -22.03 -32.92 15.67
CA PRO A 121 -20.92 -33.06 14.72
C PRO A 121 -20.61 -31.76 13.96
N SER A 122 -19.42 -31.67 13.36
CA SER A 122 -19.09 -30.56 12.45
C SER A 122 -20.06 -30.53 11.27
N MET A 123 -20.30 -29.35 10.70
CA MET A 123 -21.24 -29.20 9.58
C MET A 123 -20.87 -30.12 8.42
N ARG A 124 -21.83 -30.94 7.99
CA ARG A 124 -21.76 -31.71 6.76
C ARG A 124 -22.23 -30.83 5.60
N TRP A 125 -22.02 -31.28 4.37
CA TRP A 125 -22.38 -30.49 3.19
C TRP A 125 -23.89 -30.22 3.11
N GLU A 126 -24.73 -31.16 3.56
CA GLU A 126 -26.19 -31.00 3.59
C GLU A 126 -26.63 -29.92 4.58
N ASP A 127 -25.90 -29.77 5.69
CA ASP A 127 -26.22 -28.83 6.77
C ASP A 127 -26.06 -27.36 6.31
N TYR A 128 -25.37 -27.10 5.19
CA TYR A 128 -25.26 -25.75 4.60
C TYR A 128 -26.50 -25.32 3.80
N PHE A 129 -27.30 -26.29 3.33
CA PHE A 129 -28.48 -26.02 2.50
C PHE A 129 -29.79 -26.29 3.24
N TRP A 130 -29.78 -27.20 4.22
CA TRP A 130 -30.96 -27.59 4.99
C TRP A 130 -30.69 -27.57 6.49
N GLU A 131 -31.67 -27.10 7.26
CA GLU A 131 -31.57 -27.02 8.71
C GLU A 131 -31.86 -28.38 9.38
N LEU A 132 -30.82 -29.21 9.47
CA LEU A 132 -30.90 -30.56 10.01
C LEU A 132 -30.69 -30.55 11.54
N LYS A 133 -31.61 -31.19 12.28
CA LYS A 133 -31.62 -31.25 13.76
C LYS A 133 -30.40 -31.94 14.41
N GLY A 134 -29.49 -32.51 13.61
CA GLY A 134 -28.35 -33.28 14.09
C GLY A 134 -27.20 -32.43 14.62
N SER A 135 -27.06 -31.20 14.14
CA SER A 135 -25.98 -30.29 14.55
C SER A 135 -26.31 -29.60 15.86
N LYS A 136 -25.48 -29.79 16.90
CA LYS A 136 -25.66 -29.16 18.21
C LYS A 136 -24.39 -28.44 18.65
N LEU A 137 -24.52 -27.46 19.54
CA LEU A 137 -23.36 -26.83 20.19
C LEU A 137 -22.60 -27.85 21.05
N LYS A 138 -21.27 -27.74 21.05
CA LYS A 138 -20.40 -28.62 21.81
C LYS A 138 -20.56 -28.49 23.33
N ILE A 139 -20.84 -27.28 23.81
CA ILE A 139 -21.05 -26.98 25.23
C ILE A 139 -22.55 -27.10 25.55
N SER A 140 -22.86 -27.76 26.66
CA SER A 140 -24.24 -27.85 27.15
C SER A 140 -24.63 -26.65 28.03
N LEU A 141 -25.92 -26.34 28.13
CA LEU A 141 -26.42 -25.25 28.98
C LEU A 141 -26.00 -25.42 30.45
N GLY A 142 -26.10 -26.65 30.98
CA GLY A 142 -25.76 -26.93 32.37
C GLY A 142 -24.27 -26.75 32.67
N GLU A 143 -23.40 -27.13 31.73
CA GLU A 143 -21.95 -26.94 31.83
C GLU A 143 -21.59 -25.46 31.84
N TYR A 144 -22.16 -24.66 30.94
CA TYR A 144 -21.87 -23.22 30.88
C TYR A 144 -22.44 -22.44 32.07
N LEU A 145 -23.65 -22.79 32.56
CA LEU A 145 -24.21 -22.20 33.77
C LEU A 145 -23.33 -22.48 35.00
N LYS A 146 -22.75 -23.68 35.07
CA LYS A 146 -21.79 -24.03 36.12
C LYS A 146 -20.54 -23.15 36.05
N GLU A 147 -19.95 -22.98 34.87
CA GLU A 147 -18.80 -22.09 34.66
C GLU A 147 -19.08 -20.65 35.07
N ILE A 148 -20.28 -20.11 34.76
CA ILE A 148 -20.69 -18.76 35.15
C ILE A 148 -20.80 -18.64 36.67
N ASN A 149 -21.48 -19.58 37.32
CA ASN A 149 -21.73 -19.54 38.76
C ASN A 149 -20.44 -19.73 39.59
N GLU A 150 -19.46 -20.45 39.06
CA GLU A 150 -18.15 -20.67 39.69
C GLU A 150 -17.16 -19.52 39.45
N SER A 151 -17.47 -18.58 38.55
CA SER A 151 -16.56 -17.47 38.18
C SER A 151 -16.70 -16.26 39.10
N ASN A 152 -15.56 -15.65 39.45
CA ASN A 152 -15.55 -14.41 40.24
C ASN A 152 -15.65 -13.17 39.34
N GLY A 153 -16.02 -12.01 39.92
CA GLY A 153 -16.05 -10.73 39.19
C GLY A 153 -14.73 -10.39 38.47
N GLN A 154 -13.58 -10.72 39.06
CA GLN A 154 -12.29 -10.51 38.40
C GLN A 154 -12.09 -11.38 37.14
N ASP A 155 -12.70 -12.56 37.08
CA ASP A 155 -12.59 -13.45 35.92
C ASP A 155 -13.37 -12.86 34.73
N PHE A 156 -14.53 -12.26 34.96
CA PHE A 156 -15.27 -11.53 33.91
C PHE A 156 -14.46 -10.38 33.33
N ILE A 157 -13.78 -9.58 34.18
CA ILE A 157 -12.91 -8.49 33.71
C ILE A 157 -11.77 -9.04 32.83
N LYS A 158 -11.13 -10.15 33.23
CA LYS A 158 -10.08 -10.79 32.45
C LYS A 158 -10.59 -11.30 31.10
N VAL A 159 -11.75 -11.95 31.09
CA VAL A 159 -12.39 -12.45 29.85
C VAL A 159 -12.69 -11.30 28.89
N LEU A 160 -13.32 -10.23 29.38
CA LEU A 160 -13.66 -9.05 28.58
C LEU A 160 -12.41 -8.34 28.05
N THR A 161 -11.38 -8.20 28.89
CA THR A 161 -10.10 -7.59 28.48
C THR A 161 -9.44 -8.41 27.38
N LEU A 162 -9.39 -9.74 27.54
CA LEU A 162 -8.83 -10.64 26.55
C LEU A 162 -9.60 -10.59 25.22
N GLU A 163 -10.93 -10.45 25.28
CA GLU A 163 -11.75 -10.30 24.08
C GLU A 163 -11.53 -8.95 23.38
N LEU A 164 -11.47 -7.85 24.15
CA LEU A 164 -11.14 -6.53 23.62
C LEU A 164 -9.79 -6.54 22.88
N LEU A 165 -8.78 -7.22 23.42
CA LEU A 165 -7.46 -7.36 22.78
C LEU A 165 -7.54 -8.15 21.46
N LYS A 166 -8.29 -9.26 21.42
CA LYS A 166 -8.51 -10.04 20.17
C LYS A 166 -9.17 -9.18 19.11
N LEU A 167 -10.26 -8.51 19.47
CA LEU A 167 -11.01 -7.65 18.55
C LEU A 167 -10.16 -6.47 18.09
N SER A 168 -9.35 -5.87 18.97
CA SER A 168 -8.43 -4.79 18.61
C SER A 168 -7.37 -5.24 17.61
N TYR A 169 -6.80 -6.43 17.79
CA TYR A 169 -5.89 -7.02 16.81
C TYR A 169 -6.56 -7.27 15.46
N ILE A 170 -7.78 -7.83 15.46
CA ILE A 170 -8.56 -8.05 14.22
C ILE A 170 -8.81 -6.72 13.53
N LYS A 171 -9.29 -5.72 14.26
CA LYS A 171 -9.55 -4.36 13.77
C LYS A 171 -8.33 -3.79 13.07
N GLU A 172 -7.18 -3.77 13.75
CA GLU A 172 -5.95 -3.19 13.20
C GLU A 172 -5.52 -3.92 11.92
N LYS A 173 -5.53 -5.25 11.93
CA LYS A 173 -5.17 -6.07 10.77
C LYS A 173 -6.08 -5.83 9.57
N LYS A 174 -7.39 -5.66 9.80
CA LYS A 174 -8.37 -5.32 8.75
C LYS A 174 -8.16 -3.91 8.21
N ILE A 175 -7.92 -2.91 9.09
CA ILE A 175 -7.64 -1.53 8.67
C ILE A 175 -6.41 -1.47 7.77
N GLN A 176 -5.32 -2.14 8.14
CA GLN A 176 -4.09 -2.17 7.35
C GLN A 176 -4.29 -2.84 5.98
N ARG A 177 -5.03 -3.95 5.93
CA ARG A 177 -5.39 -4.62 4.66
C ARG A 177 -6.24 -3.72 3.78
N SER A 178 -7.29 -3.11 4.34
CA SER A 178 -8.17 -2.19 3.61
C SER A 178 -7.38 -1.00 3.04
N LYS A 179 -6.46 -0.41 3.83
CA LYS A 179 -5.57 0.67 3.37
C LYS A 179 -4.66 0.23 2.21
N MET A 180 -4.08 -0.98 2.29
CA MET A 180 -3.24 -1.51 1.22
C MET A 180 -4.05 -1.79 -0.06
N ALA A 181 -5.29 -2.29 0.06
CA ALA A 181 -6.18 -2.48 -1.08
C ALA A 181 -6.51 -1.15 -1.79
N ILE A 182 -6.86 -0.11 -1.03
CA ILE A 182 -7.12 1.25 -1.57
C ILE A 182 -5.87 1.79 -2.26
N THR A 183 -4.70 1.62 -1.64
CA THR A 183 -3.42 2.09 -2.21
C THR A 183 -3.12 1.36 -3.53
N SER A 184 -3.35 0.05 -3.58
CA SER A 184 -3.16 -0.76 -4.78
C SER A 184 -4.13 -0.37 -5.90
N LEU A 185 -5.40 -0.08 -5.57
CA LEU A 185 -6.37 0.44 -6.53
C LEU A 185 -5.97 1.83 -7.06
N GLY A 186 -5.46 2.71 -6.19
CA GLY A 186 -4.94 4.01 -6.61
C GLY A 186 -3.75 3.87 -7.56
N LEU A 187 -2.84 2.92 -7.28
CA LEU A 187 -1.70 2.61 -8.15
C LEU A 187 -2.16 2.05 -9.50
N SER A 188 -3.16 1.16 -9.55
CA SER A 188 -3.65 0.67 -10.85
C SER A 188 -4.15 1.83 -11.72
N ILE A 189 -4.98 2.71 -11.17
CA ILE A 189 -5.49 3.89 -11.89
C ILE A 189 -4.35 4.80 -12.36
N LEU A 190 -3.33 5.01 -11.52
CA LEU A 190 -2.14 5.79 -11.88
C LEU A 190 -1.38 5.16 -13.06
N PHE A 191 -1.17 3.84 -13.04
CA PHE A 191 -0.53 3.13 -14.15
C PHE A 191 -1.31 3.30 -15.45
N ALA A 192 -2.64 3.14 -15.42
CA ALA A 192 -3.48 3.35 -16.60
C ALA A 192 -3.35 4.79 -17.14
N ALA A 193 -3.44 5.79 -16.26
CA ALA A 193 -3.31 7.20 -16.64
C ALA A 193 -1.93 7.52 -17.25
N LEU A 194 -0.85 7.10 -16.59
CA LEU A 194 0.52 7.29 -17.09
C LEU A 194 0.72 6.62 -18.45
N THR A 195 0.17 5.43 -18.64
CA THR A 195 0.27 4.69 -19.91
C THR A 195 -0.40 5.46 -21.04
N ILE A 196 -1.63 5.95 -20.82
CA ILE A 196 -2.36 6.76 -21.80
C ILE A 196 -1.57 8.01 -22.16
N VAL A 197 -1.08 8.75 -21.16
CA VAL A 197 -0.27 9.96 -21.38
C VAL A 197 0.98 9.64 -22.18
N MET A 198 1.72 8.59 -21.83
CA MET A 198 2.96 8.22 -22.54
C MET A 198 2.70 7.79 -23.99
N VAL A 199 1.65 6.99 -24.24
CA VAL A 199 1.27 6.59 -25.60
C VAL A 199 0.87 7.79 -26.45
N ILE A 200 0.10 8.73 -25.88
CA ILE A 200 -0.27 9.98 -26.56
C ILE A 200 0.96 10.83 -26.87
N LEU A 201 1.87 11.00 -25.90
CA LEU A 201 3.09 11.78 -26.09
C LEU A 201 3.95 11.19 -27.21
N ILE A 202 4.16 9.87 -27.21
CA ILE A 202 4.98 9.20 -28.22
C ILE A 202 4.35 9.31 -29.61
N ASN A 203 3.04 9.07 -29.74
CA ASN A 203 2.37 9.11 -31.04
C ASN A 203 2.25 10.54 -31.61
N ASN A 204 2.18 11.56 -30.76
CA ASN A 204 2.18 12.96 -31.20
C ASN A 204 3.58 13.53 -31.39
N SER A 205 4.59 12.93 -30.76
CA SER A 205 5.98 13.27 -30.99
C SER A 205 6.44 12.62 -32.30
N LYS A 206 7.05 13.37 -33.22
CA LYS A 206 7.78 12.80 -34.38
C LYS A 206 9.07 12.08 -33.95
N VAL A 207 9.09 11.44 -32.78
CA VAL A 207 10.29 10.85 -32.18
C VAL A 207 10.27 9.36 -32.51
N ALA A 208 10.71 9.04 -33.73
CA ALA A 208 11.13 7.69 -34.05
C ALA A 208 12.39 7.41 -33.22
N ILE A 209 12.27 6.64 -32.14
CA ILE A 209 13.42 6.21 -31.33
C ILE A 209 14.13 5.10 -32.09
N PRO A 210 15.29 5.36 -32.72
CA PRO A 210 16.02 4.35 -33.45
C PRO A 210 16.94 3.66 -32.44
N TRP A 211 16.51 2.53 -31.89
CA TRP A 211 17.34 1.69 -31.02
C TRP A 211 18.64 1.23 -31.69
N ASN A 212 18.76 1.36 -33.01
CA ASN A 212 19.95 0.99 -33.75
C ASN A 212 21.02 2.11 -33.87
N ASN A 213 20.68 3.36 -33.52
CA ASN A 213 21.57 4.53 -33.69
C ASN A 213 21.58 5.51 -32.51
N ALA A 214 20.98 5.19 -31.36
CA ALA A 214 21.13 6.02 -30.17
C ALA A 214 22.58 5.94 -29.67
N LEU A 215 23.49 6.68 -30.31
CA LEU A 215 24.70 7.15 -29.67
C LEU A 215 24.23 7.87 -28.42
N ILE A 216 24.34 7.19 -27.28
CA ILE A 216 24.22 7.83 -25.97
C ILE A 216 25.05 9.10 -26.08
N ASN A 217 24.42 10.26 -25.94
CA ASN A 217 25.15 11.51 -25.95
C ASN A 217 25.93 11.57 -24.64
N LEU A 218 27.11 10.94 -24.64
CA LEU A 218 27.94 10.73 -23.46
C LEU A 218 28.39 12.06 -22.87
N ASP A 219 28.65 13.04 -23.74
CA ASP A 219 28.95 14.41 -23.35
C ASP A 219 27.76 15.01 -22.60
N LEU A 220 26.55 14.91 -23.15
CA LEU A 220 25.34 15.39 -22.49
C LEU A 220 25.11 14.70 -21.15
N PHE A 221 25.27 13.38 -21.09
CA PHE A 221 25.16 12.65 -19.82
C PHE A 221 26.16 13.14 -18.78
N LEU A 222 27.42 13.37 -19.18
CA LEU A 222 28.47 13.86 -18.30
C LEU A 222 28.14 15.25 -17.75
N TYR A 223 27.72 16.18 -18.60
CA TYR A 223 27.33 17.53 -18.17
C TYR A 223 26.06 17.53 -17.30
N LEU A 224 25.11 16.63 -17.56
CA LEU A 224 23.93 16.45 -16.72
C LEU A 224 24.29 15.89 -15.34
N ILE A 225 25.20 14.91 -15.25
CA ILE A 225 25.71 14.41 -13.95
C ILE A 225 26.45 15.52 -13.20
N ILE A 226 27.34 16.26 -13.87
CA ILE A 226 28.08 17.37 -13.24
C ILE A 226 27.09 18.41 -12.73
N GLY A 227 26.08 18.77 -13.53
CA GLY A 227 25.05 19.71 -13.11
C GLY A 227 24.20 19.20 -11.96
N HIS A 228 23.92 17.89 -11.92
CA HIS A 228 23.23 17.27 -10.81
C HIS A 228 24.06 17.37 -9.53
N VAL A 229 25.36 17.03 -9.59
CA VAL A 229 26.25 17.12 -8.43
C VAL A 229 26.38 18.57 -7.94
N ILE A 230 26.52 19.53 -8.85
CA ILE A 230 26.61 20.94 -8.48
C ILE A 230 25.29 21.45 -7.87
N GLY A 231 24.16 21.11 -8.49
CA GLY A 231 22.84 21.54 -8.03
C GLY A 231 22.44 20.93 -6.68
N ASP A 232 22.67 19.63 -6.50
CA ASP A 232 22.25 18.89 -5.30
C ASP A 232 23.23 18.99 -4.13
N TYR A 233 24.53 19.19 -4.37
CA TYR A 233 25.52 19.16 -3.28
C TYR A 233 26.26 20.48 -3.08
N VAL A 234 26.60 21.18 -4.17
CA VAL A 234 27.43 22.40 -4.07
C VAL A 234 26.59 23.62 -3.77
N LEU A 235 25.46 23.77 -4.47
CA LEU A 235 24.58 24.94 -4.34
C LEU A 235 23.40 24.71 -3.39
N GLN A 236 23.22 23.48 -2.90
CA GLN A 236 22.19 23.18 -1.93
C GLN A 236 22.60 23.67 -0.53
N THR A 237 21.75 24.50 0.05
CA THR A 237 21.94 25.07 1.40
C THR A 237 21.42 24.12 2.49
N SER A 238 21.94 24.24 3.71
CA SER A 238 21.48 23.45 4.87
C SER A 238 19.98 23.59 5.12
N TRP A 239 19.41 24.78 4.87
CA TRP A 239 17.97 25.02 4.96
C TRP A 239 17.17 24.16 3.95
N GLN A 240 17.68 23.96 2.74
CA GLN A 240 17.05 23.10 1.74
C GLN A 240 17.12 21.63 2.16
N ILE A 241 18.29 21.18 2.64
CA ILE A 241 18.49 19.78 3.09
C ILE A 241 17.49 19.43 4.20
N GLU A 242 17.37 20.28 5.21
CA GLU A 242 16.53 20.02 6.38
C GLU A 242 15.03 20.17 6.08
N LYS A 243 14.65 21.12 5.22
CA LYS A 243 13.24 21.53 5.07
C LYS A 243 12.60 21.21 3.73
N LYS A 244 13.31 20.66 2.72
CA LYS A 244 12.70 20.36 1.40
C LYS A 244 11.53 19.36 1.47
N ARG A 245 11.52 18.49 2.47
CA ARG A 245 10.44 17.51 2.66
C ARG A 245 9.19 18.14 3.28
N THR A 246 9.36 19.08 4.20
CA THR A 246 8.28 19.66 5.01
C THR A 246 7.76 20.98 4.47
N SER A 247 8.63 21.80 3.85
CA SER A 247 8.28 23.12 3.33
C SER A 247 8.38 23.18 1.81
N TRP A 248 7.31 23.65 1.17
CA TRP A 248 7.27 23.84 -0.28
C TRP A 248 8.24 24.93 -0.76
N GLY A 249 8.47 25.97 0.05
CA GLY A 249 9.43 27.02 -0.28
C GLY A 249 10.85 26.48 -0.47
N ALA A 250 11.34 25.67 0.46
CA ALA A 250 12.68 25.06 0.35
C ALA A 250 12.81 24.13 -0.85
N LEU A 251 11.77 23.34 -1.14
CA LEU A 251 11.74 22.45 -2.29
C LEU A 251 11.73 23.22 -3.62
N LEU A 252 10.90 24.25 -3.75
CA LEU A 252 10.80 25.04 -4.97
C LEU A 252 12.09 25.83 -5.23
N THR A 253 12.70 26.42 -4.19
CA THR A 253 14.00 27.08 -4.33
C THR A 253 15.08 26.11 -4.77
N HIS A 254 15.11 24.89 -4.20
CA HIS A 254 16.01 23.81 -4.63
C HIS A 254 15.80 23.48 -6.11
N LEU A 255 14.55 23.24 -6.49
CA LEU A 255 14.18 22.87 -7.85
C LEU A 255 14.58 23.94 -8.87
N ILE A 256 14.38 25.23 -8.55
CA ILE A 256 14.76 26.34 -9.42
C ILE A 256 16.28 26.39 -9.61
N ILE A 257 17.04 26.37 -8.52
CA ILE A 257 18.52 26.41 -8.57
C ILE A 257 19.05 25.21 -9.36
N TYR A 258 18.57 24.01 -9.03
CA TYR A 258 18.92 22.76 -9.70
C TYR A 258 18.63 22.83 -11.21
N THR A 259 17.43 23.29 -11.59
CA THR A 259 17.02 23.42 -12.98
C THR A 259 17.91 24.40 -13.74
N ILE A 260 18.24 25.55 -13.15
CA ILE A 260 19.11 26.54 -13.77
C ILE A 260 20.50 25.94 -14.05
N VAL A 261 21.07 25.24 -13.07
CA VAL A 261 22.40 24.60 -13.20
C VAL A 261 22.40 23.54 -14.30
N ILE A 262 21.43 22.63 -14.26
CA ILE A 262 21.26 21.57 -15.27
C ILE A 262 21.09 22.17 -16.66
N TYR A 263 20.24 23.20 -16.79
CA TYR A 263 19.99 23.87 -18.05
C TYR A 263 21.23 24.56 -18.59
N VAL A 264 21.92 25.36 -17.77
CA VAL A 264 23.15 26.07 -18.17
C VAL A 264 24.24 25.07 -18.61
N LEU A 265 24.46 23.99 -17.87
CA LEU A 265 25.49 23.03 -18.20
C LEU A 265 25.15 22.19 -19.44
N SER A 266 23.88 21.93 -19.70
CA SER A 266 23.46 21.25 -20.92
C SER A 266 23.82 22.00 -22.21
N PHE A 267 23.98 23.33 -22.17
CA PHE A 267 24.35 24.12 -23.36
C PHE A 267 25.69 23.70 -23.95
N PHE A 268 26.62 23.24 -23.12
CA PHE A 268 27.95 22.80 -23.55
C PHE A 268 27.93 21.44 -24.26
N ALA A 269 26.80 20.73 -24.24
CA ALA A 269 26.67 19.36 -24.70
C ALA A 269 25.54 19.13 -25.73
N GLY A 270 25.04 20.22 -26.33
CA GLY A 270 24.01 20.15 -27.37
C GLY A 270 22.61 20.62 -26.95
N ARG A 271 22.46 21.13 -25.72
CA ARG A 271 21.20 21.61 -25.10
C ARG A 271 20.21 20.49 -24.82
N ILE A 272 19.49 20.61 -23.70
CA ILE A 272 18.33 19.76 -23.44
C ILE A 272 17.04 20.36 -23.99
N THR A 273 16.15 19.51 -24.50
CA THR A 273 14.82 19.93 -24.94
C THR A 273 13.97 20.38 -23.75
N LEU A 274 12.95 21.20 -24.02
CA LEU A 274 12.01 21.65 -22.98
C LEU A 274 11.25 20.48 -22.34
N LEU A 275 11.02 19.41 -23.10
CA LEU A 275 10.43 18.17 -22.62
C LEU A 275 11.36 17.47 -21.61
N SER A 276 12.65 17.33 -21.96
CA SER A 276 13.67 16.79 -21.05
C SER A 276 13.76 17.58 -19.75
N ILE A 277 13.76 18.91 -19.81
CA ILE A 277 13.74 19.77 -18.61
C ILE A 277 12.51 19.48 -17.75
N SER A 278 11.33 19.40 -18.38
CA SER A 278 10.07 19.14 -17.68
C SER A 278 10.09 17.78 -16.96
N ILE A 279 10.65 16.75 -17.60
CA ILE A 279 10.81 15.41 -17.02
C ILE A 279 11.79 15.45 -15.84
N ILE A 280 12.95 16.12 -15.98
CA ILE A 280 13.93 16.28 -14.89
C ILE A 280 13.27 16.92 -13.68
N ILE A 281 12.59 18.05 -13.88
CA ILE A 281 11.94 18.82 -12.81
C ILE A 281 10.87 17.97 -12.11
N LEU A 282 10.00 17.33 -12.89
CA LEU A 282 8.87 16.58 -12.35
C LEU A 282 9.35 15.36 -11.56
N THR A 283 10.31 14.63 -12.11
CA THR A 283 10.87 13.45 -11.43
C THR A 283 11.65 13.85 -10.17
N HIS A 284 12.45 14.91 -10.22
CA HIS A 284 13.17 15.44 -9.05
C HIS A 284 12.21 15.87 -7.94
N LEU A 285 11.14 16.59 -8.29
CA LEU A 285 10.08 17.00 -7.35
C LEU A 285 9.40 15.78 -6.71
N ILE A 286 9.04 14.78 -7.50
CA ILE A 286 8.35 13.58 -7.01
C ILE A 286 9.24 12.77 -6.07
N LEU A 287 10.51 12.56 -6.44
CA LEU A 287 11.47 11.79 -5.65
C LEU A 287 11.73 12.49 -4.30
N ASP A 288 12.04 13.79 -4.33
CA ASP A 288 12.37 14.57 -3.14
C ASP A 288 11.17 14.74 -2.19
N LYS A 289 9.96 14.92 -2.71
CA LYS A 289 8.76 15.17 -1.89
C LYS A 289 8.19 13.92 -1.26
N PHE A 290 8.06 12.84 -2.02
CA PHE A 290 7.28 11.68 -1.60
C PHE A 290 8.10 10.58 -0.91
N ASN A 291 9.43 10.69 -0.94
CA ASN A 291 10.36 9.72 -0.37
C ASN A 291 10.06 8.29 -0.85
N LEU A 292 9.83 8.18 -2.16
CA LEU A 292 9.38 6.94 -2.81
C LEU A 292 10.39 5.80 -2.61
N ILE A 293 11.68 6.13 -2.64
CA ILE A 293 12.78 5.18 -2.50
C ILE A 293 12.72 4.49 -1.13
N SER A 294 12.63 5.27 -0.04
CA SER A 294 12.64 4.69 1.31
C SER A 294 11.37 3.85 1.55
N LYS A 295 10.23 4.28 1.02
CA LYS A 295 8.97 3.52 1.11
C LYS A 295 9.07 2.21 0.33
N THR A 296 9.65 2.23 -0.86
CA THR A 296 9.85 1.02 -1.66
C THR A 296 10.84 0.06 -0.99
N ILE A 297 11.94 0.57 -0.43
CA ILE A 297 12.91 -0.24 0.33
C ILE A 297 12.24 -0.86 1.57
N GLU A 298 11.45 -0.08 2.31
CA GLU A 298 10.70 -0.58 3.48
C GLU A 298 9.71 -1.69 3.09
N LEU A 299 9.02 -1.53 1.95
CA LEU A 299 8.09 -2.52 1.41
C LEU A 299 8.79 -3.81 0.97
N VAL A 300 9.98 -3.71 0.38
CA VAL A 300 10.73 -4.87 -0.15
C VAL A 300 11.48 -5.62 0.95
N THR A 301 12.09 -4.91 1.91
CA THR A 301 12.96 -5.52 2.94
C THR A 301 12.24 -5.92 4.23
N LYS A 302 10.93 -5.64 4.39
CA LYS A 302 10.12 -6.06 5.55
C LYS A 302 10.80 -5.82 6.92
N LYS A 303 11.35 -4.60 7.10
CA LYS A 303 12.03 -4.09 8.31
C LYS A 303 13.29 -4.86 8.73
N GLU A 304 14.44 -4.27 8.40
CA GLU A 304 15.62 -4.07 9.29
C GLU A 304 16.79 -3.37 8.57
N CYS A 305 16.79 -3.32 7.24
CA CYS A 305 17.87 -2.68 6.48
C CYS A 305 17.61 -1.18 6.21
N ASN A 306 17.16 -0.41 7.21
CA ASN A 306 16.96 1.03 7.06
C ASN A 306 18.29 1.79 7.28
N SER A 307 19.33 1.40 6.54
CA SER A 307 20.57 2.17 6.59
C SER A 307 20.38 3.46 5.79
N ILE A 308 20.62 4.60 6.43
CA ILE A 308 20.54 5.92 5.81
C ILE A 308 21.39 5.97 4.52
N LYS A 309 22.52 5.25 4.51
CA LYS A 309 23.43 5.11 3.36
C LYS A 309 22.80 4.39 2.17
N ILE A 310 22.09 3.27 2.37
CA ILE A 310 21.45 2.53 1.27
C ILE A 310 20.31 3.36 0.66
N ASN A 311 19.47 3.98 1.49
CA ASN A 311 18.42 4.86 0.99
C ASN A 311 18.99 6.00 0.15
N PHE A 312 20.08 6.61 0.62
CA PHE A 312 20.79 7.66 -0.11
C PHE A 312 21.34 7.15 -1.45
N ILE A 313 22.06 6.02 -1.47
CA ILE A 313 22.62 5.46 -2.71
C ILE A 313 21.53 5.11 -3.73
N CYS A 314 20.44 4.48 -3.28
CA CYS A 314 19.32 4.14 -4.18
C CYS A 314 18.61 5.39 -4.70
N ASP A 315 18.43 6.41 -3.87
CA ASP A 315 17.82 7.68 -4.25
C ASP A 315 18.64 8.39 -5.33
N GLN A 316 19.95 8.50 -5.12
CA GLN A 316 20.86 9.09 -6.08
C GLN A 316 20.96 8.24 -7.37
N GLY A 317 20.93 6.92 -7.24
CA GLY A 317 20.91 6.00 -8.37
C GLY A 317 19.72 6.22 -9.30
N VAL A 318 18.52 6.48 -8.76
CA VAL A 318 17.34 6.77 -9.57
C VAL A 318 17.43 8.13 -10.25
N HIS A 319 17.95 9.17 -9.57
CA HIS A 319 18.18 10.48 -10.19
C HIS A 319 19.16 10.36 -11.37
N ILE A 320 20.29 9.67 -11.19
CA ILE A 320 21.28 9.45 -12.26
C ILE A 320 20.68 8.62 -13.40
N MET A 321 19.86 7.61 -13.10
CA MET A 321 19.17 6.80 -14.11
C MET A 321 18.24 7.66 -14.99
N ILE A 322 17.52 8.63 -14.40
CA ILE A 322 16.68 9.55 -15.16
C ILE A 322 17.52 10.43 -16.08
N LEU A 323 18.65 10.96 -15.61
CA LEU A 323 19.57 11.75 -16.43
C LEU A 323 20.15 10.92 -17.58
N PHE A 324 20.44 9.65 -17.33
CA PHE A 324 20.89 8.71 -18.36
C PHE A 324 19.83 8.50 -19.43
N LEU A 325 18.57 8.25 -19.04
CA LEU A 325 17.46 8.12 -19.98
C LEU A 325 17.27 9.41 -20.79
N ILE A 326 17.45 10.57 -20.17
CA ILE A 326 17.39 11.84 -20.90
C ILE A 326 18.54 11.96 -21.89
N ALA A 327 19.77 11.65 -21.51
CA ALA A 327 20.88 11.66 -22.44
C ALA A 327 20.71 10.66 -23.62
N MET A 328 19.88 9.63 -23.45
CA MET A 328 19.52 8.70 -24.53
C MET A 328 18.42 9.23 -25.47
N PHE A 329 17.45 9.98 -24.93
CA PHE A 329 16.22 10.35 -25.66
C PHE A 329 16.08 11.85 -25.93
N ASN A 330 17.08 12.65 -25.54
CA ASN A 330 17.11 14.09 -25.74
C ASN A 330 17.40 14.47 -27.20
#